data_AF-A0A930IXS1-F1
#
_entry.id   AF-A0A930IXS1-F1
#
_cell.length_a   1.000
_cell.length_b   1.000
_cell.length_c   1.000
_cell.angle_alpha   90.00
_cell.angle_beta   90.00
_cell.angle_gamma   90.00
#
_symmetry.space_group_name_H-M   'P 1'
#
loop_
_entity.id
_entity.type
_entity.pdbx_description
1 polymer ?
#
loop_
_entity_poly.entity_id
_entity_poly.type
_entity_poly.pdbx_seq_one_letter_code
_entity_poly.pdbx_strand_id
1 'polypeptide(L)'
;RTIAIKPWDKKAIKDIEKAIMDSDVGITPENNGEMIRLNLPQPTEERRRDLVKQCNKIGERAKVEIRNVRSDIKDKLKKAIKDGLSEDNEKDAEDSLQKVHDKFIKQVDELLAEKQKEIMTV
;
A
#
# COMPACT_ATOMS: atom_id res chain seq x y z
N ARG A 1 17.14 -14.15 2.42
CA ARG A 1 16.19 -14.04 1.28
C ARG A 1 16.96 -13.42 0.13
N THR A 2 16.98 -14.02 -1.06
CA THR A 2 17.77 -13.53 -2.20
C THR A 2 16.85 -13.26 -3.38
N ILE A 3 16.99 -12.08 -4.00
CA ILE A 3 16.31 -11.76 -5.26
C ILE A 3 17.31 -11.96 -6.40
N ALA A 4 16.89 -12.69 -7.43
CA ALA A 4 17.68 -12.90 -8.63
C ALA A 4 17.05 -12.11 -9.79
N ILE A 5 17.84 -11.24 -10.41
CA ILE A 5 17.45 -10.42 -11.56
C ILE A 5 18.24 -10.93 -12.77
N LYS A 6 17.53 -11.47 -13.75
CA LYS A 6 18.11 -11.91 -15.02
C LYS A 6 17.72 -10.93 -16.12
N PRO A 7 18.64 -10.04 -16.54
CA PRO A 7 18.35 -9.09 -17.61
C PRO A 7 18.27 -9.77 -18.97
N TRP A 8 17.40 -9.24 -19.83
CA TRP A 8 17.20 -9.70 -21.19
C TRP A 8 18.39 -9.34 -22.11
N ASP A 9 19.03 -8.19 -21.85
CA ASP A 9 20.28 -7.76 -22.50
C ASP A 9 21.41 -7.72 -21.48
N LYS A 10 22.50 -8.45 -21.75
CA LYS A 10 23.70 -8.50 -20.91
C LYS A 10 24.39 -7.13 -20.81
N LYS A 11 24.24 -6.24 -21.79
CA LYS A 11 24.82 -4.89 -21.75
C LYS A 11 24.17 -4.01 -20.70
N ALA A 12 22.89 -4.24 -20.39
CA ALA A 12 22.13 -3.49 -19.39
C ALA A 12 22.52 -3.84 -17.94
N ILE A 13 23.31 -4.90 -17.73
CA ILE A 13 23.73 -5.35 -16.40
C ILE A 13 24.40 -4.21 -15.61
N LYS A 14 25.30 -3.45 -16.25
CA LYS A 14 26.01 -2.34 -15.58
C LYS A 14 25.09 -1.21 -15.17
N ASP A 15 24.11 -0.88 -16.01
CA ASP A 15 23.16 0.20 -15.74
C ASP A 15 22.20 -0.20 -14.61
N ILE A 16 21.75 -1.46 -14.60
CA ILE A 16 20.91 -2.01 -13.52
C ILE A 16 21.70 -2.06 -12.21
N GLU A 17 22.95 -2.51 -12.23
CA GLU A 17 23.81 -2.57 -11.04
C GLU A 17 24.01 -1.18 -10.43
N LYS A 18 24.30 -0.18 -11.28
CA LYS A 18 24.45 1.21 -10.85
C LYS A 18 23.15 1.78 -10.27
N ALA A 19 22.02 1.57 -10.94
CA ALA A 19 20.72 2.04 -10.47
C ALA A 19 20.34 1.45 -9.10
N ILE A 20 20.72 0.20 -8.83
CA ILE A 20 20.49 -0.44 -7.52
C ILE A 20 21.39 0.17 -6.46
N MET A 21 22.67 0.40 -6.75
CA MET A 21 23.59 1.05 -5.79
C MET A 21 23.20 2.51 -5.49
N ASP A 22 22.70 3.24 -6.48
CA ASP A 22 22.23 4.63 -6.33
C ASP A 22 20.86 4.72 -5.65
N SER A 23 20.18 3.59 -5.40
CA SER A 23 18.85 3.55 -4.79
C SER A 23 18.89 3.60 -3.27
N ASP A 24 17.80 4.09 -2.65
CA ASP A 24 17.61 4.12 -1.19
C ASP A 24 17.45 2.72 -0.55
N VAL A 25 17.60 1.66 -1.33
CA VAL A 25 17.45 0.28 -0.86
C VAL A 25 18.68 -0.15 -0.06
N GLY A 26 19.86 0.43 -0.31
CA GLY A 26 21.07 0.21 0.48
C GLY A 26 21.62 -1.22 0.40
N ILE A 27 21.42 -1.90 -0.73
CA ILE A 27 21.88 -3.27 -0.96
C ILE A 27 22.94 -3.28 -2.04
N THR A 28 24.07 -3.93 -1.76
CA THR A 28 25.11 -4.16 -2.76
C THR A 28 24.72 -5.33 -3.67
N PRO A 29 24.54 -5.10 -4.98
CA PRO A 29 24.27 -6.18 -5.93
C PRO A 29 25.50 -7.07 -6.14
N GLU A 30 25.27 -8.38 -6.21
CA GLU A 30 26.28 -9.36 -6.60
C GLU A 30 26.05 -9.75 -8.06
N ASN A 31 27.00 -9.44 -8.92
CA ASN A 31 26.89 -9.63 -10.36
C ASN A 31 27.85 -10.73 -10.83
N ASN A 32 27.35 -11.72 -11.57
CA ASN A 32 28.17 -12.79 -12.15
C ASN A 32 28.27 -12.73 -13.70
N GLY A 33 27.91 -11.59 -14.31
CA GLY A 33 27.99 -11.37 -15.76
C GLY A 33 26.79 -11.89 -16.56
N GLU A 34 25.89 -12.64 -15.94
CA GLU A 34 24.62 -13.07 -16.54
C GLU A 34 23.40 -12.72 -15.68
N MET A 35 23.58 -12.60 -14.37
CA MET A 35 22.51 -12.38 -13.40
C MET A 35 23.01 -11.50 -12.27
N ILE A 36 22.13 -10.66 -11.77
CA ILE A 36 22.35 -9.80 -10.60
C ILE A 36 21.60 -10.44 -9.42
N ARG A 37 22.29 -10.68 -8.31
CA ARG A 37 21.72 -11.18 -7.06
C ARG A 37 21.70 -10.07 -6.01
N LEU A 38 20.55 -9.91 -5.36
CA LEU A 38 20.39 -9.02 -4.21
C LEU A 38 20.20 -9.88 -2.98
N ASN A 39 21.21 -9.90 -2.12
CA ASN A 39 21.12 -10.53 -0.83
C ASN A 39 20.47 -9.53 0.13
N LEU A 40 19.19 -9.75 0.45
CA LEU A 40 18.48 -8.94 1.42
C LEU A 40 18.92 -9.37 2.83
N PRO A 41 19.68 -8.53 3.56
CA PRO A 41 19.93 -8.80 4.97
C PRO A 41 18.61 -8.79 5.73
N GLN A 42 18.52 -9.57 6.81
CA GLN A 42 17.36 -9.43 7.68
C GLN A 42 17.34 -8.01 8.25
N PRO A 43 16.22 -7.29 8.18
CA PRO A 43 16.14 -5.96 8.74
C PRO A 43 16.36 -6.05 10.25
N THR A 44 17.15 -5.11 10.78
CA THR A 44 17.33 -4.91 12.22
C THR A 44 15.98 -4.61 12.89
N GLU A 45 15.89 -4.81 14.20
CA GLU A 45 14.65 -4.49 14.93
C GLU A 45 14.26 -3.01 14.77
N GLU A 46 15.24 -2.11 14.77
CA GLU A 46 15.04 -0.68 14.50
C GLU A 46 14.43 -0.44 13.11
N ARG A 47 14.97 -1.08 12.07
CA ARG A 47 14.43 -0.96 10.71
C ARG A 47 13.02 -1.54 10.60
N ARG A 48 12.72 -2.65 11.30
CA ARG A 48 11.36 -3.22 11.37
C ARG A 48 10.38 -2.24 12.01
N ARG A 49 10.76 -1.58 13.11
CA ARG A 49 9.93 -0.57 13.78
C ARG A 49 9.65 0.63 12.86
N ASP A 50 10.63 1.08 12.10
CA ASP A 50 10.43 2.17 11.13
C ASP A 50 9.51 1.77 9.98
N LEU A 51 9.63 0.55 9.46
CA LEU A 51 8.71 0.03 8.45
C LEU A 51 7.27 -0.06 8.99
N VAL A 52 7.08 -0.49 10.24
CA VAL A 52 5.76 -0.49 10.90
C VAL A 52 5.19 0.93 11.00
N LYS A 53 6.00 1.92 11.40
CA LYS A 53 5.56 3.34 11.44
C LYS A 53 5.14 3.85 10.06
N GLN A 54 5.89 3.50 9.02
CA GLN A 54 5.55 3.87 7.64
C GLN A 54 4.24 3.21 7.20
N CYS A 55 4.06 1.91 7.46
CA CYS A 55 2.80 1.22 7.19
C CYS A 55 1.62 1.90 7.88
N ASN A 56 1.76 2.28 9.15
CA ASN A 56 0.69 2.97 9.89
C ASN A 56 0.36 4.33 9.30
N LYS A 57 1.36 5.10 8.88
CA LYS A 57 1.14 6.40 8.22
C LYS A 57 0.37 6.24 6.91
N ILE A 58 0.71 5.22 6.11
CA ILE A 58 0.01 4.90 4.86
C ILE A 58 -1.43 4.45 5.16
N GLY A 59 -1.60 3.59 6.14
CA GLY A 59 -2.89 3.09 6.61
C GLY A 59 -3.84 4.20 7.05
N GLU A 60 -3.37 5.11 7.90
CA GLU A 60 -4.18 6.25 8.35
C GLU A 60 -4.54 7.19 7.20
N ARG A 61 -3.60 7.44 6.27
CA ARG A 61 -3.89 8.22 5.07
C ARG A 61 -4.99 7.56 4.23
N ALA A 62 -4.93 6.25 4.00
CA ALA A 62 -5.94 5.52 3.25
C ALA A 62 -7.32 5.61 3.92
N LYS A 63 -7.40 5.48 5.24
CA LYS A 63 -8.65 5.66 5.99
C LYS A 63 -9.21 7.08 5.88
N VAL A 64 -8.35 8.09 5.92
CA VAL A 64 -8.76 9.49 5.72
C VAL A 64 -9.34 9.69 4.32
N GLU A 65 -8.69 9.16 3.29
CA GLU A 65 -9.19 9.23 1.91
C GLU A 65 -10.56 8.52 1.76
N ILE A 66 -10.74 7.33 2.37
CA ILE A 66 -12.03 6.62 2.40
C ILE A 66 -13.12 7.47 3.07
N ARG A 67 -12.82 8.10 4.21
CA ARG A 67 -13.77 8.97 4.92
C ARG A 67 -14.13 10.21 4.11
N ASN A 68 -13.16 10.82 3.43
CA ASN A 68 -13.39 11.99 2.58
C ASN A 68 -14.32 11.64 1.42
N VAL A 69 -14.07 10.53 0.72
CA VAL A 69 -14.95 10.06 -0.36
C VAL A 69 -16.36 9.79 0.16
N ARG A 70 -16.51 9.19 1.35
CA ARG A 70 -17.84 9.01 1.96
C ARG A 70 -18.56 10.34 2.16
N SER A 71 -17.87 11.36 2.70
CA SER A 71 -18.46 12.70 2.90
C SER A 71 -18.87 13.33 1.57
N ASP A 72 -18.02 13.24 0.54
CA ASP A 72 -18.32 13.78 -0.79
C ASP A 72 -19.56 13.12 -1.42
N ILE A 73 -19.68 11.79 -1.29
CA ILE A 73 -20.86 11.07 -1.79
C ILE A 73 -22.10 11.41 -0.96
N LYS A 74 -21.97 11.59 0.36
CA LYS A 74 -23.07 12.01 1.22
C LYS A 74 -23.60 13.40 0.83
N ASP A 75 -22.72 14.33 0.49
CA ASP A 75 -23.12 15.65 0.02
C ASP A 75 -23.77 15.61 -1.38
N LYS A 76 -23.35 14.68 -2.24
CA LYS A 76 -24.04 14.42 -3.51
C LYS A 76 -25.43 13.83 -3.31
N LEU A 77 -25.60 12.90 -2.36
CA LEU A 77 -26.90 12.35 -1.99
C LEU A 77 -27.84 13.45 -1.48
N LYS A 78 -27.37 14.35 -0.60
CA LYS A 78 -28.13 15.53 -0.14
C LYS A 78 -28.60 16.44 -1.27
N LYS A 79 -27.81 16.59 -2.34
CA LYS A 79 -28.22 17.35 -3.52
C LYS A 79 -29.28 16.60 -4.32
N ALA A 80 -29.07 15.31 -4.57
CA ALA A 80 -30.05 14.47 -5.27
C ALA A 80 -31.42 14.44 -4.59
N ILE A 81 -31.46 14.48 -3.25
CA ILE A 81 -32.71 14.59 -2.48
C ILE A 81 -33.45 15.90 -2.79
N LYS A 82 -32.74 17.02 -2.85
CA LYS A 82 -33.33 18.31 -3.26
C LYS A 82 -33.83 18.30 -4.70
N ASP A 83 -33.19 17.51 -5.56
CA ASP A 83 -33.54 17.37 -6.97
C ASP A 83 -34.69 16.36 -7.21
N GLY A 84 -35.24 15.75 -6.14
CA GLY A 84 -36.44 14.90 -6.21
C GLY A 84 -36.22 13.40 -5.98
N LEU A 85 -35.11 13.00 -5.36
CA LEU A 85 -34.91 11.60 -4.93
C LEU A 85 -35.94 11.22 -3.84
N SER A 86 -36.51 10.01 -3.94
CA SER A 86 -37.42 9.45 -2.92
C SER A 86 -36.69 9.17 -1.61
N GLU A 87 -37.36 9.38 -0.46
CA GLU A 87 -36.83 9.09 0.89
C GLU A 87 -36.46 7.61 1.08
N ASP A 88 -37.15 6.68 0.41
CA ASP A 88 -36.82 5.25 0.46
C ASP A 88 -35.48 4.97 -0.23
N ASN A 89 -35.25 5.56 -1.40
CA ASN A 89 -33.99 5.42 -2.14
C ASN A 89 -32.82 6.12 -1.43
N GLU A 90 -33.09 7.19 -0.67
CA GLU A 90 -32.11 7.85 0.17
C GLU A 90 -31.58 6.91 1.25
N LYS A 91 -32.47 6.29 2.03
CA LYS A 91 -32.07 5.38 3.10
C LYS A 91 -31.27 4.20 2.57
N ASP A 92 -31.72 3.59 1.48
CA ASP A 92 -31.01 2.47 0.85
C ASP A 92 -29.61 2.86 0.36
N ALA A 93 -29.47 4.08 -0.19
CA ALA A 93 -28.19 4.60 -0.65
C ALA A 93 -27.25 4.96 0.51
N GLU A 94 -27.75 5.56 1.60
CA GLU A 94 -26.96 5.83 2.81
C GLU A 94 -26.49 4.53 3.47
N ASP A 95 -27.36 3.53 3.60
CA ASP A 95 -27.02 2.22 4.17
C ASP A 95 -25.98 1.50 3.31
N SER A 96 -26.12 1.55 1.98
CA SER A 96 -25.16 0.98 1.05
C SER A 96 -23.80 1.70 1.13
N LEU A 97 -23.81 3.03 1.20
CA LEU A 97 -22.60 3.83 1.37
C LEU A 97 -21.88 3.49 2.69
N GLN A 98 -22.63 3.35 3.78
CA GLN A 98 -22.08 3.01 5.09
C GLN A 98 -21.50 1.59 5.09
N LYS A 99 -22.19 0.60 4.51
CA LYS A 99 -21.68 -0.77 4.36
C LYS A 99 -20.38 -0.82 3.57
N VAL A 100 -20.30 -0.08 2.45
CA VAL A 100 -19.09 -0.01 1.62
C VAL A 100 -17.94 0.66 2.38
N HIS A 101 -18.21 1.78 3.06
CA HIS A 101 -17.22 2.45 3.91
C HIS A 101 -16.65 1.50 4.97
N ASP A 102 -17.52 0.84 5.74
CA ASP A 102 -17.10 -0.01 6.84
C ASP A 102 -16.33 -1.24 6.36
N LYS A 103 -16.72 -1.79 5.21
CA LYS A 103 -15.98 -2.86 4.53
C LYS A 103 -14.55 -2.44 4.22
N PHE A 104 -14.34 -1.28 3.59
CA PHE A 104 -13.01 -0.84 3.20
C PHE A 104 -12.15 -0.41 4.40
N ILE A 105 -12.74 0.20 5.43
CA ILE A 105 -12.02 0.48 6.68
C ILE A 105 -11.51 -0.81 7.31
N LYS A 106 -12.38 -1.83 7.40
CA LYS A 106 -12.00 -3.14 7.94
C LYS A 106 -10.90 -3.81 7.12
N GLN A 107 -10.99 -3.77 5.79
CA GLN A 107 -9.94 -4.31 4.91
C GLN A 107 -8.58 -3.62 5.11
N VAL A 108 -8.58 -2.30 5.29
CA VAL A 108 -7.34 -1.56 5.58
C VAL A 108 -6.76 -1.98 6.93
N ASP A 109 -7.59 -2.13 7.96
CA ASP A 109 -7.14 -2.59 9.29
C ASP A 109 -6.58 -4.02 9.26
N GLU A 110 -7.23 -4.93 8.55
CA GLU A 110 -6.76 -6.32 8.37
C GLU A 110 -5.41 -6.36 7.64
N LEU A 111 -5.28 -5.64 6.52
CA LEU A 111 -4.02 -5.57 5.77
C LEU A 111 -2.88 -4.96 6.59
N LEU A 112 -3.17 -3.92 7.39
CA LEU A 112 -2.17 -3.34 8.29
C LEU A 112 -1.72 -4.33 9.36
N ALA A 113 -2.67 -5.02 10.00
CA ALA A 113 -2.37 -6.00 11.03
C ALA A 113 -1.55 -7.18 10.47
N GLU A 114 -1.92 -7.70 9.30
CA GLU A 114 -1.17 -8.74 8.60
C GLU A 114 0.24 -8.26 8.25
N LYS A 115 0.36 -7.04 7.70
CA LYS A 115 1.68 -6.53 7.29
C LYS A 115 2.58 -6.23 8.47
N GLN A 116 2.04 -5.69 9.57
CA GLN A 116 2.78 -5.49 10.81
C GLN A 116 3.28 -6.82 11.38
N LYS A 117 2.43 -7.85 11.39
CA LYS A 117 2.81 -9.19 11.81
C LYS A 117 3.92 -9.74 10.91
N GLU A 118 3.79 -9.64 9.60
CA GLU A 118 4.82 -10.06 8.64
C GLU A 118 6.17 -9.36 8.86
N ILE A 119 6.15 -8.05 9.15
CA ILE A 119 7.39 -7.27 9.41
C ILE A 119 8.05 -7.70 10.72
N MET A 120 7.26 -8.00 11.75
CA MET A 120 7.76 -8.34 13.09
C MET A 120 8.16 -9.81 13.23
N THR A 121 7.53 -10.71 12.47
CA THR A 121 7.85 -12.15 12.49
C THR A 121 9.02 -12.43 11.53
N VAL A 122 9.99 -13.25 11.94
CA VAL A 122 11.08 -13.74 11.07
C VAL A 122 10.59 -14.92 10.23
#